data_AF-A0A285VCJ4-F1
#
_entry.id   AF-A0A285VCJ4-F1
#
_cell.length_a   1.000
_cell.length_b   1.000
_cell.length_c   1.000
_cell.angle_alpha   90.00
_cell.angle_beta   90.00
_cell.angle_gamma   90.00
#
_symmetry.space_group_name_H-M   'P 1'
#
loop_
_entity.id
_entity.type
_entity.pdbx_description
1 polymer ?
#
loop_
_entity_poly.entity_id
_entity_poly.type
_entity_poly.pdbx_seq_one_letter_code
_entity_poly.pdbx_strand_id
1 'polypeptide(L)'
;MDATPTRHHAGVDDALALLTAADRIERLAARTTPGDWRTAGLLASRPEVVAHRADGGTEHVAEARAASGAWVTAFSPALAGPLVALLRAAAAQADPDPAAVVLARALLDRLP
;
A
#
# COMPACT_ATOMS: atom_id res chain seq x y z
N MET A 1 -11.67 -0.52 -43.81
CA MET A 1 -12.19 0.66 -43.08
C MET A 1 -11.73 0.46 -41.64
N ASP A 2 -10.54 0.98 -41.36
CA ASP A 2 -9.76 0.65 -40.18
C ASP A 2 -10.14 1.64 -39.09
N ALA A 3 -10.98 1.22 -38.15
CA ALA A 3 -11.32 2.00 -36.97
C ALA A 3 -10.55 1.39 -35.80
N THR A 4 -9.38 1.96 -35.52
CA THR A 4 -8.64 1.74 -34.27
C THR A 4 -9.09 2.80 -33.26
N PRO A 5 -10.12 2.58 -32.43
CA PRO A 5 -10.26 3.38 -31.23
C PRO A 5 -9.33 2.80 -30.15
N THR A 6 -9.20 3.47 -29.00
CA THR A 6 -8.82 2.91 -27.67
C THR A 6 -7.36 2.90 -27.17
N ARG A 7 -6.40 3.69 -27.67
CA ARG A 7 -5.18 3.97 -26.84
C ARG A 7 -5.39 5.09 -25.81
N HIS A 8 -6.07 6.17 -26.20
CA HIS A 8 -6.25 7.33 -25.32
C HIS A 8 -7.21 7.06 -24.16
N HIS A 9 -8.28 6.28 -24.38
CA HIS A 9 -9.25 5.93 -23.34
C HIS A 9 -8.65 4.96 -22.29
N ALA A 10 -7.91 3.95 -22.75
CA ALA A 10 -7.20 3.02 -21.87
C ALA A 10 -6.20 3.77 -20.96
N GLY A 11 -5.46 4.74 -21.49
CA GLY A 11 -4.56 5.56 -20.68
C GLY A 11 -5.26 6.40 -19.62
N VAL A 12 -6.46 6.92 -19.90
CA VAL A 12 -7.28 7.66 -18.91
C VAL A 12 -7.80 6.72 -17.81
N ASP A 13 -8.28 5.53 -18.19
CA ASP A 13 -8.76 4.53 -17.22
C ASP A 13 -7.63 4.03 -16.30
N ASP A 14 -6.43 3.86 -16.87
CA ASP A 14 -5.23 3.43 -16.14
C ASP A 14 -4.73 4.49 -15.17
N ALA A 15 -4.67 5.76 -15.59
CA ALA A 15 -4.35 6.87 -14.71
C ALA A 15 -5.36 7.00 -13.56
N LEU A 16 -6.66 6.82 -13.85
CA LEU A 16 -7.71 6.86 -12.83
C LEU A 16 -7.55 5.72 -11.82
N ALA A 17 -7.24 4.51 -12.26
CA ALA A 17 -7.01 3.37 -11.37
C ALA A 17 -5.82 3.62 -10.42
N LEU A 18 -4.71 4.16 -10.94
CA LEU A 18 -3.53 4.52 -10.16
C LEU A 18 -3.84 5.57 -9.09
N LEU A 19 -4.51 6.66 -9.46
CA LEU A 19 -4.90 7.73 -8.53
C LEU A 19 -5.87 7.22 -7.46
N THR A 20 -6.86 6.41 -7.86
CA THR A 20 -7.84 5.83 -6.93
C THR A 20 -7.16 4.92 -5.91
N ALA A 21 -6.21 4.09 -6.35
CA ALA A 21 -5.43 3.23 -5.45
C ALA A 21 -4.62 4.07 -4.46
N ALA A 22 -3.95 5.14 -4.92
CA ALA A 22 -3.20 6.05 -4.07
C ALA A 22 -4.08 6.67 -2.97
N ASP A 23 -5.24 7.19 -3.35
CA ASP A 23 -6.16 7.82 -2.38
C ASP A 23 -6.76 6.81 -1.39
N ARG A 24 -6.95 5.54 -1.78
CA ARG A 24 -7.38 4.49 -0.84
C ARG A 24 -6.26 4.10 0.14
N ILE A 25 -5.01 4.03 -0.32
CA ILE A 25 -3.85 3.81 0.56
C ILE A 25 -3.72 4.95 1.57
N GLU A 26 -3.77 6.19 1.12
CA GLU A 26 -3.65 7.38 1.99
C GLU A 26 -4.74 7.39 3.07
N ARG A 27 -6.00 7.10 2.69
CA ARG A 27 -7.12 6.97 3.64
C ARG A 27 -6.99 5.78 4.58
N LEU A 28 -6.42 4.66 4.14
CA LEU A 28 -6.18 3.50 5.00
C LEU A 28 -5.08 3.79 6.01
N ALA A 29 -3.98 4.39 5.58
CA ALA A 29 -2.86 4.75 6.44
C ALA A 29 -3.28 5.74 7.53
N ALA A 30 -4.08 6.75 7.18
CA ALA A 30 -4.54 7.78 8.12
C ALA A 30 -5.37 7.25 9.31
N ARG A 31 -5.97 6.06 9.19
CA ARG A 31 -6.76 5.42 10.25
C ARG A 31 -6.09 4.19 10.87
N THR A 32 -4.85 3.90 10.48
CA THR A 32 -4.09 2.76 11.00
C THR A 32 -3.15 3.21 12.11
N THR A 33 -2.86 2.36 13.10
CA THR A 33 -1.99 2.69 14.23
C THR A 33 -0.64 3.24 13.76
N PRO A 34 -0.29 4.49 14.09
CA PRO A 34 0.96 5.10 13.64
C PRO A 34 2.15 4.60 14.45
N GLY A 35 3.35 4.76 13.89
CA GLY A 35 4.62 4.42 14.55
C GLY A 35 5.43 3.42 13.75
N ASP A 36 6.61 3.11 14.28
CA ASP A 36 7.51 2.09 13.73
C ASP A 36 7.04 0.71 14.20
N TRP A 37 6.56 -0.12 13.27
CA TRP A 37 6.03 -1.45 13.59
C TRP A 37 7.16 -2.46 13.67
N ARG A 38 7.32 -3.10 14.83
CA ARG A 38 8.38 -4.08 15.09
C ARG A 38 7.78 -5.41 15.55
N THR A 39 8.43 -6.49 15.18
CA THR A 39 8.13 -7.80 15.76
C THR A 39 8.70 -7.86 17.18
N ALA A 40 7.86 -8.24 18.14
CA ALA A 40 8.20 -8.45 19.53
C ALA A 40 7.81 -9.88 19.99
N GLY A 41 8.22 -10.25 21.20
CA GLY A 41 8.03 -11.59 21.76
C GLY A 41 9.13 -12.58 21.37
N LEU A 42 9.24 -13.67 22.13
CA LEU A 42 10.19 -14.75 21.82
C LEU A 42 9.67 -15.52 20.61
N LEU A 43 10.53 -15.87 19.63
CA LEU A 43 10.16 -16.63 18.42
C LEU A 43 9.47 -17.99 18.69
N ALA A 44 9.55 -18.50 19.93
CA ALA A 44 8.87 -19.71 20.39
C ALA A 44 7.46 -19.45 20.99
N SER A 45 7.15 -18.21 21.36
CA SER A 45 5.80 -17.73 21.70
C SER A 45 5.18 -17.02 20.49
N ARG A 46 3.85 -16.88 20.43
CA ARG A 46 3.17 -16.19 19.33
C ARG A 46 3.79 -14.80 19.12
N PRO A 47 4.50 -14.54 18.01
CA PRO A 47 5.13 -13.24 17.81
C PRO A 47 4.08 -12.15 17.66
N GLU A 48 4.37 -11.01 18.27
CA GLU A 48 3.51 -9.83 18.28
C GLU A 48 4.09 -8.78 17.33
N VAL A 49 3.23 -7.95 16.76
CA VAL A 49 3.59 -6.73 16.07
C VAL A 49 3.21 -5.56 16.96
N VAL A 50 4.18 -4.73 17.29
CA VAL A 50 4.03 -3.59 18.20
C VAL A 50 4.45 -2.31 17.48
N ALA A 51 3.62 -1.29 17.53
CA ALA A 51 3.94 0.04 17.05
C ALA A 51 4.70 0.83 18.12
N HIS A 52 5.84 1.39 17.74
CA HIS A 52 6.65 2.27 18.58
C HIS A 52 6.46 3.73 18.14
N ARG A 53 6.01 4.58 19.07
CA ARG A 53 5.74 6.00 18.83
C ARG A 53 6.94 6.85 19.24
N ALA A 54 7.04 8.05 18.64
CA ALA A 54 8.13 8.99 18.92
C ALA A 54 8.12 9.54 20.36
N ASP A 55 6.98 9.49 21.05
CA ASP A 55 6.82 9.83 22.47
C ASP A 55 7.29 8.72 23.42
N GLY A 56 7.80 7.60 22.89
CA GLY A 56 8.22 6.43 23.65
C GLY A 56 7.07 5.46 23.98
N GLY A 57 5.83 5.80 23.60
CA GLY A 57 4.68 4.92 23.74
C GLY A 57 4.76 3.69 22.83
N THR A 58 4.15 2.59 23.27
CA THR A 58 3.98 1.39 22.46
C THR A 58 2.52 0.99 22.38
N GLU A 59 2.11 0.39 21.26
CA GLU A 59 0.78 -0.14 21.06
C GLU A 59 0.82 -1.47 20.33
N HIS A 60 0.10 -2.46 20.85
CA HIS A 60 -0.04 -3.75 20.18
C HIS A 60 -0.90 -3.60 18.93
N VAL A 61 -0.40 -4.09 17.79
CA VAL A 61 -1.05 -4.03 16.48
C VAL A 61 -1.70 -5.37 16.14
N ALA A 62 -0.95 -6.47 16.24
CA ALA A 62 -1.43 -7.79 15.84
C ALA A 62 -0.58 -8.93 16.44
N GLU A 63 -1.23 -10.07 16.70
CA GLU A 63 -0.53 -11.36 16.83
C GLU A 63 -0.35 -11.96 15.42
N ALA A 64 0.87 -12.37 15.08
CA ALA A 64 1.18 -12.93 13.77
C ALA A 64 1.94 -14.26 13.90
N ARG A 65 1.79 -15.16 12.91
CA ARG A 65 2.75 -16.26 12.76
C ARG A 65 4.12 -15.68 12.39
N ALA A 66 5.21 -16.30 12.83
CA ALA A 66 6.57 -15.76 12.69
C ALA A 66 6.89 -15.25 11.27
N ALA A 67 6.59 -16.02 10.23
CA ALA A 67 6.82 -15.63 8.85
C ALA A 67 5.91 -14.47 8.37
N SER A 68 4.70 -14.35 8.92
CA SER A 68 3.75 -13.29 8.58
C SER A 68 4.08 -11.97 9.28
N GLY A 69 4.67 -12.02 10.47
CA GLY A 69 5.06 -10.81 11.22
C GLY A 69 6.00 -9.90 10.42
N ALA A 70 6.96 -10.48 9.71
CA ALA A 70 7.88 -9.74 8.85
C ALA A 70 7.17 -9.03 7.67
N TRP A 71 6.15 -9.66 7.09
CA TRP A 71 5.32 -9.01 6.06
C TRP A 71 4.51 -7.86 6.64
N VAL A 72 3.90 -8.04 7.81
CA VAL A 72 3.09 -7.01 8.45
C VAL A 72 3.93 -5.79 8.82
N THR A 73 5.14 -5.96 9.37
CA THR A 73 6.02 -4.84 9.71
C THR A 73 6.54 -4.12 8.47
N ALA A 74 6.97 -4.85 7.44
CA ALA A 74 7.47 -4.28 6.19
C ALA A 74 6.41 -3.44 5.45
N PHE A 75 5.14 -3.85 5.51
CA PHE A 75 4.02 -3.16 4.88
C PHE A 75 3.19 -2.33 5.87
N SER A 76 3.82 -1.84 6.94
CA SER A 76 3.21 -0.92 7.90
C SER A 76 2.80 0.42 7.27
N PRO A 77 2.00 1.26 7.96
CA PRO A 77 1.55 2.55 7.44
C PRO A 77 2.66 3.51 7.03
N ALA A 78 3.88 3.33 7.54
CA ALA A 78 5.05 4.11 7.14
C ALA A 78 5.35 4.00 5.64
N LEU A 79 4.98 2.88 4.98
CA LEU A 79 5.18 2.68 3.55
C LEU A 79 4.15 3.44 2.68
N ALA A 80 3.07 3.96 3.27
CA ALA A 80 1.99 4.59 2.52
C ALA A 80 2.47 5.80 1.70
N GLY A 81 3.26 6.70 2.30
CA GLY A 81 3.77 7.90 1.62
C GLY A 81 4.56 7.58 0.35
N PRO A 82 5.62 6.76 0.42
CA PRO A 82 6.37 6.32 -0.75
C PRO A 82 5.52 5.63 -1.82
N LEU A 83 4.57 4.76 -1.43
CA LEU A 83 3.68 4.07 -2.39
C LEU A 83 2.71 5.04 -3.08
N VAL A 84 2.11 5.96 -2.33
CA VAL A 84 1.22 7.01 -2.87
C VAL A 84 1.99 7.88 -3.87
N ALA A 85 3.20 8.29 -3.54
CA ALA A 85 4.05 9.07 -4.43
C ALA A 85 4.37 8.30 -5.73
N LEU A 86 4.70 7.01 -5.63
CA LEU A 86 4.98 6.16 -6.78
C LEU A 86 3.76 6.03 -7.71
N LEU A 87 2.57 5.78 -7.15
CA LEU A 87 1.33 5.65 -7.93
C LEU A 87 0.93 6.97 -8.60
N ARG A 88 1.04 8.09 -7.88
CA ARG A 88 0.75 9.43 -8.44
C ARG A 88 1.74 9.80 -9.55
N ALA A 89 3.03 9.45 -9.39
CA ALA A 89 4.04 9.67 -10.42
C ALA A 89 3.77 8.82 -11.68
N ALA A 90 3.38 7.55 -11.52
CA ALA A 90 2.99 6.69 -12.64
C ALA A 90 1.76 7.24 -13.38
N ALA A 91 0.76 7.74 -12.65
CA ALA A 91 -0.45 8.32 -13.25
C ALA A 91 -0.19 9.61 -14.05
N ALA A 92 0.90 10.33 -13.75
CA ALA A 92 1.28 11.54 -14.46
C ALA A 92 1.99 11.27 -15.80
N GLN A 93 2.32 10.00 -16.12
CA GLN A 93 2.93 9.61 -17.38
C GLN A 93 1.88 9.59 -18.50
N ALA A 94 2.28 10.02 -19.70
CA ALA A 94 1.40 9.98 -20.88
C ALA A 94 1.02 8.55 -21.29
N ASP A 95 1.87 7.57 -20.96
CA ASP A 95 1.65 6.14 -21.12
C ASP A 95 2.12 5.45 -19.81
N PRO A 96 1.20 5.17 -18.86
CA PRO A 96 1.55 4.60 -17.56
C PRO A 96 2.16 3.20 -17.68
N ASP A 97 3.16 2.92 -16.83
CA ASP A 97 3.78 1.59 -16.75
C ASP A 97 2.71 0.49 -16.49
N PRO A 98 2.57 -0.52 -17.38
CA PRO A 98 1.62 -1.60 -17.20
C PRO A 98 1.75 -2.35 -15.87
N ALA A 99 2.96 -2.49 -15.33
CA ALA A 99 3.18 -3.13 -14.03
C ALA A 99 2.59 -2.32 -12.88
N ALA A 100 2.67 -0.98 -12.95
CA ALA A 100 2.07 -0.10 -11.97
C ALA A 100 0.53 -0.18 -12.03
N VAL A 101 -0.04 -0.26 -13.24
CA VAL A 101 -1.48 -0.43 -13.45
C VAL A 101 -1.98 -1.76 -12.87
N VAL A 102 -1.26 -2.87 -13.14
CA VAL A 102 -1.58 -4.19 -12.57
C VAL A 102 -1.55 -4.15 -11.04
N LEU A 103 -0.53 -3.51 -10.46
CA LEU A 103 -0.45 -3.33 -9.00
C LEU A 103 -1.64 -2.52 -8.47
N ALA A 104 -1.98 -1.39 -9.09
CA ALA A 104 -3.10 -0.55 -8.66
C ALA A 104 -4.43 -1.30 -8.70
N ARG A 105 -4.70 -2.07 -9.77
CA ARG A 105 -5.92 -2.88 -9.87
C ARG A 105 -5.95 -3.97 -8.78
N ALA A 106 -4.84 -4.67 -8.56
CA ALA A 106 -4.74 -5.66 -7.49
C ALA A 106 -4.94 -5.05 -6.09
N LEU A 107 -4.52 -3.81 -5.87
CA LEU A 107 -4.77 -3.07 -4.65
C LEU A 107 -6.25 -2.69 -4.53
N LEU A 108 -6.88 -2.19 -5.59
CA LEU A 108 -8.30 -1.82 -5.58
C LEU A 108 -9.24 -2.98 -5.27
N ASP A 109 -8.86 -4.21 -5.65
CA ASP A 109 -9.60 -5.43 -5.32
C ASP A 109 -9.54 -5.81 -3.82
N ARG A 110 -8.55 -5.30 -3.09
CA ARG A 110 -8.25 -5.70 -1.71
C ARG A 110 -8.43 -4.56 -0.70
N LEU A 111 -8.24 -3.33 -1.13
CA LEU A 111 -8.34 -2.15 -0.30
C LEU A 111 -9.82 -1.85 0.00
N PRO A 112 -10.16 -1.63 1.28
CA PRO A 112 -11.50 -1.24 1.70
C PRO A 112 -11.95 0.14 1.16
#